data_AF-A0A3R9PNF1-F1
#
_entry.id   AF-A0A3R9PNF1-F1
#
_cell.length_a   1.000
_cell.length_b   1.000
_cell.length_c   1.000
_cell.angle_alpha   90.00
_cell.angle_beta   90.00
_cell.angle_gamma   90.00
#
_symmetry.space_group_name_H-M   'P 1'
#
loop_
_entity.id
_entity.type
_entity.pdbx_description
1 polymer ?
#
loop_
_entity_poly.entity_id
_entity_poly.type
_entity_poly.pdbx_seq_one_letter_code
_entity_poly.pdbx_strand_id
1 'polypeptide(L)'
;MIRTAIATLVAGLFSYGLATLTVVERENCQGNWQYFVSPDNVKGRVIFHQNTNELCGVVPTASVTLVRTIEDDTIKVLELCNLSKKFASGELVMISPEVISESANVSVPVDTRVCSLRRTCFGVIKSVAE
;
A
#
# COMPACT_ATOMS: atom_id res chain seq x y z
N MET A 1 -55.92 14.92 -27.42
CA MET A 1 -55.58 13.57 -26.92
C MET A 1 -54.12 13.30 -27.27
N ILE A 2 -53.19 13.74 -26.43
CA ILE A 2 -52.31 12.92 -25.56
C ILE A 2 -51.70 11.70 -26.28
N ARG A 3 -50.36 11.71 -26.38
CA ARG A 3 -49.39 10.64 -26.07
C ARG A 3 -48.13 10.85 -26.92
N THR A 4 -46.88 10.72 -26.48
CA THR A 4 -46.19 10.76 -25.19
C THR A 4 -44.72 10.96 -25.61
N ALA A 5 -43.98 11.83 -24.94
CA ALA A 5 -42.54 11.96 -25.11
C ALA A 5 -41.82 10.67 -24.66
N ILE A 6 -40.81 10.22 -25.40
CA ILE A 6 -39.81 9.28 -24.89
C ILE A 6 -38.44 9.93 -25.11
N ALA A 7 -38.03 10.71 -24.10
CA ALA A 7 -36.66 11.15 -23.96
C ALA A 7 -35.87 10.00 -23.34
N THR A 8 -34.97 9.41 -24.12
CA THR A 8 -34.08 8.33 -23.68
C THR A 8 -33.01 8.94 -22.77
N LEU A 9 -33.22 8.86 -21.46
CA LEU A 9 -32.23 9.20 -20.44
C LEU A 9 -31.18 8.09 -20.41
N VAL A 10 -30.04 8.32 -21.07
CA VAL A 10 -28.86 7.47 -20.91
C VAL A 10 -28.26 7.82 -19.55
N ALA A 11 -28.70 7.10 -18.51
CA ALA A 11 -28.06 7.13 -17.21
C ALA A 11 -26.67 6.48 -17.35
N GLY A 12 -25.65 7.30 -17.56
CA GLY A 12 -24.25 6.91 -17.48
C GLY A 12 -23.94 6.49 -16.05
N LEU A 13 -23.98 5.19 -15.78
CA LEU A 13 -23.39 4.60 -14.60
C LEU A 13 -21.87 4.72 -14.74
N PHE A 14 -21.29 5.82 -14.25
CA PHE A 14 -19.90 5.83 -13.83
C PHE A 14 -19.79 4.96 -12.59
N SER A 15 -19.78 3.65 -12.82
CA SER A 15 -19.29 2.70 -11.84
C SER A 15 -17.81 3.01 -11.67
N TYR A 16 -17.46 3.77 -10.63
CA TYR A 16 -16.12 3.72 -10.07
C TYR A 16 -15.93 2.31 -9.54
N GLY A 17 -15.59 1.39 -10.45
CA GLY A 17 -15.19 0.04 -10.11
C GLY A 17 -13.93 0.16 -9.30
N LEU A 18 -14.06 0.00 -7.98
CA LEU A 18 -12.96 -0.37 -7.12
C LEU A 18 -12.46 -1.70 -7.68
N ALA A 19 -11.42 -1.65 -8.51
CA ALA A 19 -10.89 -2.81 -9.19
C ALA A 19 -10.36 -3.77 -8.12
N THR A 20 -11.13 -4.79 -7.82
CA THR A 20 -10.69 -5.89 -6.95
C THR A 20 -9.70 -6.72 -7.74
N LEU A 21 -8.41 -6.55 -7.48
CA LEU A 21 -7.37 -7.43 -8.04
C LEU A 21 -7.65 -8.88 -7.60
N THR A 22 -7.68 -9.77 -8.58
CA THR A 22 -7.76 -11.22 -8.37
C THR A 22 -6.53 -11.72 -7.61
N VAL A 23 -6.62 -12.89 -6.98
CA VAL A 23 -5.50 -13.52 -6.26
C VAL A 23 -4.26 -13.64 -7.15
N VAL A 24 -4.45 -14.03 -8.42
CA VAL A 24 -3.38 -14.14 -9.43
C VAL A 24 -2.71 -12.80 -9.72
N GLU A 25 -3.48 -11.71 -9.82
CA GLU A 25 -2.92 -10.39 -10.04
C GLU A 25 -2.17 -9.86 -8.80
N ARG A 26 -2.59 -10.24 -7.59
CA ARG A 26 -1.89 -9.92 -6.33
C ARG A 26 -0.54 -10.65 -6.25
N GLU A 27 -0.51 -11.93 -6.59
CA GLU A 27 0.72 -12.73 -6.64
C GLU A 27 1.69 -12.16 -7.68
N ASN A 28 1.20 -11.81 -8.87
CA ASN A 28 2.01 -11.20 -9.93
C ASN A 28 2.52 -9.79 -9.53
N CYS A 29 1.69 -9.03 -8.80
CA CYS A 29 2.07 -7.74 -8.24
C CYS A 29 3.24 -7.87 -7.26
N GLN A 30 3.17 -8.82 -6.32
CA GLN A 30 4.22 -9.03 -5.31
C GLN A 30 5.48 -9.70 -5.88
N GLY A 31 5.34 -10.56 -6.90
CA GLY A 31 6.45 -11.29 -7.51
C GLY A 31 7.53 -10.40 -8.14
N ASN A 32 7.24 -9.13 -8.40
CA ASN A 32 8.17 -8.16 -8.97
C ASN A 32 8.88 -7.27 -7.92
N TRP A 33 8.63 -7.50 -6.63
CA TRP A 33 9.20 -6.68 -5.57
C TRP A 33 10.67 -7.02 -5.32
N GLN A 34 11.49 -5.98 -5.26
CA GLN A 34 12.92 -6.05 -4.97
C GLN A 34 13.12 -5.66 -3.51
N TYR A 35 13.26 -6.69 -2.68
CA TYR A 35 13.49 -6.52 -1.26
C TYR A 35 14.94 -6.08 -1.01
N PHE A 36 15.11 -5.05 -0.20
CA PHE A 36 16.41 -4.63 0.28
C PHE A 36 16.44 -4.58 1.80
N VAL A 37 17.64 -4.77 2.34
CA VAL A 37 17.96 -4.54 3.75
C VAL A 37 18.95 -3.38 3.78
N SER A 38 18.75 -2.47 4.72
CA SER A 38 19.70 -1.39 5.01
C SER A 38 19.97 -1.37 6.51
N PRO A 39 21.23 -1.30 6.96
CA PRO A 39 21.55 -1.12 8.37
C PRO A 39 21.19 0.29 8.86
N ASP A 40 21.07 1.24 7.93
CA ASP A 40 20.78 2.64 8.23
C ASP A 40 19.28 2.92 8.19
N ASN A 41 18.84 3.81 9.08
CA ASN A 41 17.49 4.35 9.06
C ASN A 41 17.28 5.22 7.82
N VAL A 42 16.10 5.12 7.21
CA VAL A 42 15.71 5.92 6.05
C VAL A 42 14.72 7.00 6.49
N LYS A 43 15.02 8.26 6.16
CA LYS A 43 14.12 9.39 6.42
C LYS A 43 13.37 9.76 5.14
N GLY A 44 12.08 10.06 5.26
CA GLY A 44 11.27 10.47 4.11
C GLY A 44 9.88 10.97 4.47
N ARG A 45 9.12 11.34 3.44
CA ARG A 45 7.72 11.78 3.57
C ARG A 45 6.76 10.74 3.03
N VAL A 46 5.68 10.51 3.77
CA VAL A 46 4.63 9.56 3.41
C VAL A 46 3.89 10.07 2.18
N ILE A 47 3.77 9.22 1.16
CA ILE A 47 2.93 9.47 -0.03
C ILE A 47 1.57 8.78 0.14
N PHE A 48 1.60 7.58 0.71
CA PHE A 48 0.44 6.73 0.88
C PHE A 48 0.64 5.79 2.05
N HIS A 49 -0.43 5.51 2.78
CA HIS A 49 -0.44 4.53 3.85
C HIS A 49 -1.76 3.78 3.86
N GLN A 50 -1.69 2.47 4.01
CA GLN A 50 -2.85 1.61 4.14
C GLN A 50 -2.59 0.50 5.14
N ASN A 51 -3.46 0.39 6.14
CA ASN A 51 -3.46 -0.73 7.07
C ASN A 51 -4.02 -1.98 6.41
N THR A 52 -3.56 -3.13 6.89
CA THR A 52 -4.23 -4.39 6.61
C THR A 52 -5.56 -4.47 7.38
N ASN A 53 -6.56 -5.06 6.75
CA ASN A 53 -7.84 -5.39 7.39
C ASN A 53 -7.83 -6.81 7.99
N GLU A 54 -6.73 -7.54 7.82
CA GLU A 54 -6.58 -8.91 8.31
C GLU A 54 -5.93 -8.92 9.70
N LEU A 55 -6.45 -9.79 10.58
CA LEU A 55 -5.92 -9.95 11.94
C LEU A 55 -4.52 -10.58 11.92
N CYS A 56 -3.57 -9.93 12.58
CA CYS A 56 -2.26 -10.52 12.83
C CYS A 56 -2.40 -11.73 13.77
N GLY A 57 -1.70 -12.83 13.46
CA GLY A 57 -1.61 -14.04 14.30
C GLY A 57 -2.26 -15.28 13.68
N VAL A 58 -3.15 -15.12 12.70
CA VAL A 58 -3.68 -16.23 11.89
C VAL A 58 -2.86 -16.38 10.60
N VAL A 59 -2.55 -15.26 9.97
CA VAL A 59 -1.68 -15.15 8.80
C VAL A 59 -0.71 -13.99 9.01
N PRO A 60 0.53 -14.07 8.49
CA PRO A 60 1.43 -12.93 8.46
C PRO A 60 0.79 -11.81 7.61
N THR A 61 0.62 -10.62 8.19
CA THR A 61 0.02 -9.47 7.51
C THR A 61 0.91 -8.24 7.68
N ALA A 62 0.85 -7.31 6.74
CA ALA A 62 1.55 -6.04 6.87
C ALA A 62 0.69 -4.86 6.42
N SER A 63 0.87 -3.71 7.05
CA SER A 63 0.47 -2.45 6.44
C SER A 63 1.46 -2.09 5.33
N VAL A 64 1.00 -1.27 4.38
CA VAL A 64 1.83 -0.76 3.30
C VAL A 64 1.95 0.76 3.44
N THR A 65 3.18 1.26 3.42
CA THR A 65 3.46 2.69 3.37
C THR A 65 4.40 2.99 2.22
N LEU A 66 4.02 3.92 1.36
CA LEU A 66 4.89 4.47 0.32
C LEU A 66 5.54 5.73 0.86
N VAL A 67 6.87 5.77 0.82
CA VAL A 67 7.65 6.89 1.34
C VAL A 67 8.56 7.43 0.25
N ARG A 68 8.54 8.74 0.05
CA ARG A 68 9.51 9.47 -0.74
C ARG A 68 10.70 9.81 0.15
N THR A 69 11.87 9.27 -0.14
CA THR A 69 13.09 9.55 0.61
C THR A 69 13.59 10.97 0.31
N ILE A 70 14.55 11.44 1.10
CA ILE A 70 15.24 12.72 0.85
C ILE A 70 16.04 12.74 -0.45
N GLU A 71 16.40 11.56 -0.98
CA GLU A 71 17.12 11.37 -2.26
C GLU A 71 16.16 11.28 -3.44
N ASP A 72 14.88 11.55 -3.22
CA ASP A 72 13.80 11.49 -4.21
C ASP A 72 13.38 10.10 -4.68
N ASP A 73 13.94 9.05 -4.07
CA ASP A 73 13.51 7.66 -4.29
C ASP A 73 12.15 7.41 -3.64
N THR A 74 11.33 6.56 -4.25
CA THR A 74 10.12 6.04 -3.60
C THR A 74 10.35 4.60 -3.16
N ILE A 75 10.19 4.36 -1.87
CA ILE A 75 10.28 3.03 -1.28
C ILE A 75 8.93 2.60 -0.74
N LYS A 76 8.67 1.30 -0.88
CA LYS A 76 7.55 0.62 -0.26
C LYS A 76 8.01 -0.03 1.04
N VAL A 77 7.40 0.36 2.14
CA VAL A 77 7.68 -0.18 3.47
C VAL A 77 6.52 -1.06 3.90
N LEU A 78 6.84 -2.30 4.23
CA LEU A 78 5.92 -3.28 4.79
C LEU A 78 6.16 -3.36 6.30
N GLU A 79 5.19 -2.92 7.10
CA GLU A 79 5.30 -3.02 8.56
C GLU A 79 4.41 -4.17 9.03
N LEU A 80 5.05 -5.25 9.48
CA LEU A 80 4.34 -6.45 9.93
C LEU A 80 3.39 -6.13 11.09
N CYS A 81 2.19 -6.72 11.02
CA CYS A 81 1.20 -6.69 12.08
C CYS A 81 0.81 -5.29 12.56
N ASN A 82 1.01 -4.27 11.73
CA ASN A 82 0.56 -2.92 12.00
C ASN A 82 -0.92 -2.77 11.61
N LEU A 83 -1.79 -2.78 12.63
CA LEU A 83 -3.24 -2.66 12.46
C LEU A 83 -3.79 -1.26 12.77
N SER A 84 -3.02 -0.43 13.48
CA SER A 84 -3.56 0.75 14.17
C SER A 84 -2.83 2.05 13.87
N LYS A 85 -1.54 2.01 13.49
CA LYS A 85 -0.84 3.25 13.14
C LYS A 85 -1.51 3.87 11.92
N LYS A 86 -1.47 5.19 11.87
CA LYS A 86 -1.97 5.96 10.74
C LYS A 86 -0.92 7.00 10.43
N PHE A 87 -0.58 7.11 9.15
CA PHE A 87 0.32 8.13 8.66
C PHE A 87 -0.41 8.99 7.63
N ALA A 88 -0.33 10.31 7.80
CA ALA A 88 -0.91 11.24 6.84
C ALA A 88 0.02 11.42 5.64
N SER A 89 -0.55 11.72 4.47
CA SER A 89 0.26 12.13 3.32
C SER A 89 1.03 13.41 3.65
N GLY A 90 2.32 13.45 3.32
CA GLY A 90 3.26 14.53 3.62
C GLY A 90 3.96 14.41 4.98
N GLU A 91 3.49 13.52 5.86
CA GLU A 91 4.06 13.32 7.19
C GLU A 91 5.52 12.86 7.10
N LEU A 92 6.37 13.47 7.93
CA LEU A 92 7.78 13.12 8.02
C LEU A 92 7.96 11.90 8.92
N VAL A 93 8.58 10.85 8.38
CA VAL A 93 8.78 9.59 9.08
C VAL A 93 10.23 9.13 9.02
N MET A 94 10.60 8.35 10.03
CA MET A 94 11.81 7.54 10.06
C MET A 94 11.43 6.08 9.89
N ILE A 95 12.14 5.40 8.99
CA ILE A 95 11.98 3.97 8.71
C ILE A 95 13.22 3.28 9.24
N SER A 96 13.02 2.24 10.03
CA SER A 96 14.07 1.32 10.45
C SER A 96 13.87 0.01 9.68
N PRO A 97 14.63 -0.24 8.60
CA PRO A 97 14.52 -1.48 7.85
C PRO A 97 14.88 -2.68 8.72
N GLU A 98 14.12 -3.76 8.59
CA GLU A 98 14.30 -4.97 9.39
C GLU A 98 14.66 -6.15 8.50
N VAL A 99 15.58 -7.00 8.99
CA VAL A 99 15.84 -8.30 8.39
C VAL A 99 14.76 -9.25 8.88
N ILE A 100 13.95 -9.74 7.95
CA ILE A 100 12.97 -10.78 8.24
C ILE A 100 13.50 -12.10 7.69
N SER A 101 13.57 -13.11 8.55
CA SER A 101 13.99 -14.47 8.17
C SER A 101 12.94 -15.08 7.26
N GLU A 102 13.24 -15.07 5.97
CA GLU A 102 12.54 -15.74 4.88
C GLU A 102 11.10 -15.30 4.60
N SER A 103 10.80 -15.32 3.31
CA SER A 103 9.56 -14.95 2.63
C SER A 103 8.35 -15.72 3.14
N ALA A 104 7.83 -15.35 4.30
CA ALA A 104 6.47 -15.71 4.65
C ALA A 104 5.54 -15.04 3.62
N ASN A 105 4.53 -15.77 3.15
CA ASN A 105 3.45 -15.19 2.35
C ASN A 105 2.73 -14.13 3.19
N VAL A 106 3.22 -12.88 3.15
CA VAL A 106 2.67 -11.76 3.89
C VAL A 106 1.49 -11.21 3.10
N SER A 107 0.30 -11.28 3.69
CA SER A 107 -0.86 -10.60 3.11
C SER A 107 -0.71 -9.09 3.31
N VAL A 108 -0.90 -8.36 2.21
CA VAL A 108 -0.79 -6.90 2.16
C VAL A 108 -2.05 -6.32 1.53
N PRO A 109 -2.42 -5.08 1.89
CA PRO A 109 -3.49 -4.37 1.23
C PRO A 109 -3.33 -4.31 -0.29
N VAL A 110 -4.46 -4.43 -0.97
CA VAL A 110 -4.54 -4.42 -2.44
C VAL A 110 -4.62 -2.98 -2.93
N ASP A 111 -3.55 -2.51 -3.59
CA ASP A 111 -3.51 -1.19 -4.25
C ASP A 111 -2.61 -1.24 -5.49
N THR A 112 -3.05 -0.66 -6.60
CA THR A 112 -2.32 -0.71 -7.88
C THR A 112 -1.03 0.13 -7.88
N ARG A 113 -0.95 1.19 -7.07
CA ARG A 113 0.26 2.02 -6.89
C ARG A 113 1.39 1.24 -6.23
N VAL A 114 1.00 0.30 -5.37
CA VAL A 114 1.92 -0.58 -4.63
C VAL A 114 2.55 -1.62 -5.56
N CYS A 115 1.88 -1.97 -6.66
CA CYS A 115 2.33 -2.97 -7.63
C CYS A 115 3.38 -2.48 -8.62
N SER A 116 3.34 -1.20 -9.02
CA SER A 116 4.33 -0.65 -9.95
C SER A 116 5.70 -0.38 -9.30
N LEU A 117 5.73 -0.26 -7.97
CA LEU A 117 6.94 0.03 -7.21
C LEU A 117 7.71 -1.23 -6.84
N ARG A 118 8.95 -1.32 -7.34
CA ARG A 118 9.82 -2.48 -7.10
C ARG A 118 10.53 -2.41 -5.75
N ARG A 119 11.11 -1.26 -5.40
CA ARG A 119 11.97 -1.11 -4.21
C ARG A 119 11.17 -1.24 -2.92
N THR A 120 11.43 -2.32 -2.17
CA THR A 120 10.61 -2.75 -1.04
C THR A 120 11.48 -3.09 0.16
N CYS A 121 11.07 -2.75 1.36
CA CYS A 121 11.68 -3.27 2.58
C CYS A 121 10.61 -3.62 3.60
N PHE A 122 10.93 -4.56 4.48
CA PHE A 122 10.25 -4.66 5.75
C PHE A 122 10.86 -3.65 6.72
N GLY A 123 10.06 -3.07 7.59
CA GLY A 123 10.59 -2.16 8.60
C GLY A 123 9.53 -1.49 9.46
N VAL A 124 9.99 -0.94 10.57
CA VAL A 124 9.16 -0.17 11.50
C VAL A 124 9.19 1.30 11.11
N ILE A 125 8.01 1.93 11.13
CA ILE A 125 7.83 3.34 10.80
C ILE A 125 7.49 4.11 12.08
N LYS A 126 8.16 5.25 12.26
CA LYS A 126 7.91 6.19 13.36
C LYS A 126 7.78 7.61 12.82
N SER A 127 6.76 8.33 13.27
CA SER A 127 6.63 9.77 13.02
C SER A 127 7.81 10.51 13.64
N VAL A 128 8.32 11.50 12.92
CA VAL A 128 9.32 12.43 13.44
C VAL A 128 8.57 13.68 13.87
N ALA A 129 8.66 14.05 15.15
CA ALA A 129 8.17 15.35 15.60
C ALA A 129 9.00 16.44 14.89
N GLU A 130 8.31 17.38 14.24
CA GLU A 130 8.93 18.60 13.70
C GLU A 130 9.38 19.53 14.82
#